data_AF-A0A1V5ZKV6-F1
#
_entry.id   AF-A0A1V5ZKV6-F1
#
_cell.length_a   1.000
_cell.length_b   1.000
_cell.length_c   1.000
_cell.angle_alpha   90.00
_cell.angle_beta   90.00
_cell.angle_gamma   90.00
#
_symmetry.space_group_name_H-M   'P 1'
#
loop_
_entity.id
_entity.type
_entity.pdbx_description
1 polymer ?
#
loop_
_entity_poly.entity_id
_entity_poly.type
_entity_poly.pdbx_seq_one_letter_code
_entity_poly.pdbx_strand_id
1 'polypeptide(L)'
;MQPKIIKLHGMSSDKAYRVKTRGNRKEDIFADLIKGIVLKGTKKPDVMNAYVQFFSVKGSSEKQGKEGRDGRIQVFMYNPSRFEKEADFPAGQIIKDIFSCYPPTYNEYQENKENIKEKIAIQMVKLKDYLLNNENRAKFLDRAFFDRQMDFFVIYDDEIFHVFDKDEVWKVFLDNLEVDNNSSNQKVVFKYGSLVAEIEMRTTDDGKYPTIFMPLNKRITLNLLLEKINRKKEFSRYLYLYGNAIKKYKYDKKKY
;
A
#
# COMPACT_ATOMS: atom_id res chain seq x y z
N MET A 1 -7.37 27.53 41.64
CA MET A 1 -6.66 26.65 40.68
C MET A 1 -7.71 25.78 39.99
N GLN A 2 -7.92 25.93 38.68
CA GLN A 2 -8.79 25.02 37.94
C GLN A 2 -8.06 23.69 37.68
N PRO A 3 -8.69 22.52 37.94
CA PRO A 3 -8.04 21.23 37.74
C PRO A 3 -7.77 20.98 36.25
N LYS A 4 -6.53 20.58 35.94
CA LYS A 4 -6.08 20.25 34.59
C LYS A 4 -6.76 18.93 34.16
N ILE A 5 -7.70 19.00 33.23
CA ILE A 5 -8.34 17.80 32.65
C ILE A 5 -7.29 17.09 31.80
N ILE A 6 -6.76 15.97 32.31
CA ILE A 6 -5.89 15.07 31.53
C ILE A 6 -6.79 14.35 30.52
N LYS A 7 -6.68 14.71 29.22
CA LYS A 7 -7.29 13.93 28.15
C LYS A 7 -6.62 12.55 28.11
N LEU A 8 -7.34 11.51 28.52
CA LEU A 8 -6.91 10.12 28.36
C LEU A 8 -6.66 9.83 26.88
N HIS A 9 -5.39 9.66 26.50
CA HIS A 9 -4.96 9.26 25.16
C HIS A 9 -5.14 7.76 24.87
N GLY A 10 -6.05 7.09 25.59
CA GLY A 10 -6.39 5.68 25.39
C GLY A 10 -7.71 5.53 24.65
N MET A 11 -7.70 4.80 23.54
CA MET A 11 -8.93 4.34 22.90
C MET A 11 -9.62 3.33 23.84
N SER A 12 -10.95 3.41 24.02
CA SER A 12 -11.67 2.40 24.81
C SER A 12 -11.50 1.00 24.23
N SER A 13 -11.50 -0.02 25.08
CA SER A 13 -11.34 -1.43 24.68
C SER A 13 -12.33 -1.85 23.59
N ASP A 14 -13.57 -1.35 23.62
CA ASP A 14 -14.58 -1.60 22.59
C ASP A 14 -14.30 -0.89 21.27
N LYS A 15 -13.77 0.34 21.33
CA LYS A 15 -13.38 1.08 20.13
C LYS A 15 -12.13 0.46 19.51
N ALA A 16 -11.16 0.03 20.34
CA ALA A 16 -10.01 -0.75 19.91
C ALA A 16 -10.43 -2.12 19.34
N TYR A 17 -11.40 -2.80 19.95
CA TYR A 17 -11.96 -4.05 19.45
C TYR A 17 -12.68 -3.86 18.11
N ARG A 18 -13.53 -2.84 17.94
CA ARG A 18 -14.20 -2.52 16.66
C ARG A 18 -13.21 -2.15 15.56
N VAL A 19 -12.16 -1.38 15.88
CA VAL A 19 -11.09 -1.05 14.93
C VAL A 19 -10.28 -2.30 14.56
N LYS A 20 -10.02 -3.20 15.52
CA LYS A 20 -9.28 -4.45 15.33
C LYS A 20 -10.10 -5.52 14.58
N THR A 21 -11.40 -5.65 14.86
CA THR A 21 -12.31 -6.57 14.15
C THR A 21 -12.65 -6.09 12.74
N ARG A 22 -12.72 -4.78 12.49
CA ARG A 22 -12.92 -4.24 11.13
C ARG A 22 -11.66 -4.22 10.29
N GLY A 23 -10.47 -4.16 10.87
CA GLY A 23 -9.20 -4.26 10.13
C GLY A 23 -8.89 -5.68 9.67
N ASN A 24 -9.17 -6.69 10.51
CA ASN A 24 -8.76 -8.08 10.29
C ASN A 24 -9.81 -8.97 9.59
N ARG A 25 -11.00 -8.44 9.28
CA ARG A 25 -12.10 -9.21 8.67
C ARG A 25 -12.50 -8.70 7.29
N LYS A 26 -11.77 -7.75 6.70
CA LYS A 26 -12.16 -7.21 5.37
C LYS A 26 -12.01 -8.29 4.31
N GLU A 27 -10.95 -9.06 4.41
CA GLU A 27 -10.67 -10.23 3.60
C GLU A 27 -11.77 -11.29 3.79
N ASP A 28 -12.19 -11.57 5.03
CA ASP A 28 -13.28 -12.51 5.31
C ASP A 28 -14.62 -12.02 4.71
N ILE A 29 -14.99 -10.77 4.95
CA ILE A 29 -16.22 -10.17 4.41
C ILE A 29 -16.19 -10.20 2.88
N PHE A 30 -15.06 -9.83 2.28
CA PHE A 30 -14.89 -9.85 0.83
C PHE A 30 -14.99 -11.27 0.28
N ALA A 31 -14.33 -12.24 0.93
CA ALA A 31 -14.42 -13.65 0.58
C ALA A 31 -15.86 -14.15 0.63
N ASP A 32 -16.62 -13.82 1.67
CA ASP A 32 -18.04 -14.18 1.80
C ASP A 32 -18.91 -13.57 0.68
N LEU A 33 -18.62 -12.33 0.27
CA LEU A 33 -19.31 -11.62 -0.81
C LEU A 33 -19.07 -12.25 -2.17
N ILE A 34 -17.88 -12.80 -2.42
CA ILE A 34 -17.50 -13.40 -3.71
C ILE A 34 -17.54 -14.93 -3.69
N LYS A 35 -17.95 -15.54 -2.58
CA LYS A 35 -17.88 -17.00 -2.33
C LYS A 35 -16.48 -17.56 -2.53
N GLY A 36 -15.50 -16.82 -2.04
CA GLY A 36 -14.08 -17.16 -2.06
C GLY A 36 -13.56 -17.67 -0.73
N ILE A 37 -12.24 -17.78 -0.64
CA ILE A 37 -11.50 -18.14 0.56
C ILE A 37 -10.41 -17.11 0.83
N VAL A 38 -10.14 -16.83 2.10
CA VAL A 38 -9.01 -16.00 2.53
C VAL A 38 -7.73 -16.82 2.46
N LEU A 39 -6.71 -16.27 1.80
CA LEU A 39 -5.38 -16.87 1.70
C LEU A 39 -4.52 -16.39 2.88
N LYS A 40 -4.17 -17.30 3.78
CA LYS A 40 -3.29 -16.97 4.91
C LYS A 40 -1.82 -17.02 4.48
N GLY A 41 -1.04 -16.03 4.89
CA GLY A 41 0.41 -16.01 4.68
C GLY A 41 0.96 -14.61 4.44
N THR A 42 2.22 -14.54 4.00
CA THR A 42 2.93 -13.30 3.66
C THR A 42 2.88 -12.98 2.15
N LYS A 43 2.13 -13.76 1.37
CA LYS A 43 1.91 -13.53 -0.06
C LYS A 43 1.03 -12.30 -0.25
N LYS A 44 1.09 -11.71 -1.45
CA LYS A 44 0.32 -10.51 -1.81
C LYS A 44 -1.17 -10.76 -2.08
N PRO A 45 -1.58 -11.90 -2.69
CA PRO A 45 -3.00 -12.24 -2.79
C PRO A 45 -3.60 -12.50 -1.41
N ASP A 46 -4.73 -11.86 -1.15
CA ASP A 46 -5.43 -11.92 0.14
C ASP A 46 -6.66 -12.84 0.06
N VAL A 47 -7.34 -12.89 -1.09
CA VAL A 47 -8.55 -13.70 -1.31
C VAL A 47 -8.52 -14.38 -2.69
N MET A 48 -9.08 -15.59 -2.78
CA MET A 48 -9.28 -16.32 -4.04
C MET A 48 -10.74 -16.75 -4.20
N ASN A 49 -11.35 -16.57 -5.38
CA ASN A 49 -12.71 -17.05 -5.65
C ASN A 49 -12.73 -18.49 -6.23
N ALA A 50 -13.94 -19.04 -6.43
CA ALA A 50 -14.15 -20.37 -7.02
C ALA A 50 -13.64 -20.53 -8.47
N TYR A 51 -13.34 -19.42 -9.16
CA TYR A 51 -12.80 -19.39 -10.52
C TYR A 51 -11.27 -19.23 -10.56
N VAL A 52 -10.61 -19.38 -9.41
CA VAL A 52 -9.15 -19.23 -9.26
C VAL A 52 -8.70 -17.82 -9.65
N GLN A 53 -9.52 -16.82 -9.34
CA GLN A 53 -9.14 -15.42 -9.47
C GLN A 53 -8.66 -14.88 -8.14
N PHE A 54 -7.57 -14.14 -8.17
CA PHE A 54 -6.85 -13.67 -7.00
C PHE A 54 -7.02 -12.17 -6.79
N PHE A 55 -7.32 -11.80 -5.55
CA PHE A 55 -7.62 -10.43 -5.16
C PHE A 55 -6.64 -10.01 -4.08
N SER A 56 -6.07 -8.81 -4.22
CA SER A 56 -5.46 -8.14 -3.08
C SER A 56 -6.43 -7.12 -2.50
N VAL A 57 -6.81 -7.35 -1.25
CA VAL A 57 -7.80 -6.55 -0.52
C VAL A 57 -7.07 -5.54 0.35
N LYS A 58 -7.19 -4.27 -0.02
CA LYS A 58 -6.56 -3.16 0.70
C LYS A 58 -7.59 -2.42 1.53
N GLY A 59 -7.48 -2.61 2.84
CA GLY A 59 -8.01 -1.71 3.84
C GLY A 59 -6.93 -0.78 4.38
N SER A 60 -7.33 0.38 4.91
CA SER A 60 -6.44 1.21 5.73
C SER A 60 -6.85 1.19 7.20
N SER A 61 -5.96 1.66 8.08
CA SER A 61 -6.39 2.22 9.36
C SER A 61 -7.27 3.44 9.07
N GLU A 62 -8.50 3.41 9.56
CA GLU A 62 -9.50 4.41 9.22
C GLU A 62 -9.45 5.55 10.24
N LYS A 63 -8.95 6.71 9.83
CA LYS A 63 -9.26 7.97 10.51
C LYS A 63 -10.45 8.59 9.79
N GLN A 64 -11.51 8.90 10.54
CA GLN A 64 -12.64 9.63 9.96
C GLN A 64 -12.17 11.05 9.61
N GLY A 65 -12.09 11.35 8.32
CA GLY A 65 -11.77 12.66 7.76
C GLY A 65 -13.04 13.42 7.36
N LYS A 66 -12.87 14.59 6.73
CA LYS A 66 -13.99 15.45 6.27
C LYS A 66 -14.70 14.90 5.03
N GLU A 67 -14.00 14.11 4.20
CA GLU A 67 -14.49 13.56 2.93
C GLU A 67 -14.46 12.02 2.91
N GLY A 68 -14.76 11.40 4.05
CA GLY A 68 -14.76 9.94 4.22
C GLY A 68 -13.63 9.45 5.13
N ARG A 69 -13.18 8.20 4.95
CA ARG A 69 -12.17 7.58 5.82
C ARG A 69 -10.77 7.72 5.23
N ASP A 70 -9.96 8.61 5.79
CA ASP A 70 -8.55 8.80 5.43
C ASP A 70 -7.67 7.73 6.08
N GLY A 71 -6.76 7.17 5.30
CA GLY A 71 -5.81 6.20 5.82
C GLY A 71 -4.72 5.82 4.82
N ARG A 72 -3.68 5.18 5.34
CA ARG A 72 -2.57 4.69 4.55
C ARG A 72 -2.70 3.19 4.30
N ILE A 73 -2.56 2.77 3.04
CA ILE A 73 -2.44 1.37 2.65
C ILE A 73 -0.95 1.03 2.62
N GLN A 74 -0.54 -0.01 3.36
CA GLN A 74 0.83 -0.53 3.26
C GLN A 74 0.94 -1.40 2.01
N VAL A 75 1.77 -0.99 1.05
CA VAL A 75 2.09 -1.78 -0.14
C VAL A 75 3.11 -2.85 0.21
N PHE A 76 4.24 -2.45 0.80
CA PHE A 76 5.24 -3.34 1.36
C PHE A 76 5.95 -2.73 2.56
N MET A 77 6.58 -3.61 3.33
CA MET A 77 7.54 -3.28 4.37
C MET A 77 8.56 -4.41 4.40
N TYR A 78 9.80 -4.13 3.97
CA TYR A 78 10.82 -5.14 3.76
C TYR A 78 12.07 -4.88 4.60
N ASN A 79 12.60 -5.97 5.15
CA ASN A 79 13.90 -6.02 5.79
C ASN A 79 15.02 -6.20 4.73
N PRO A 80 16.28 -5.91 5.06
CA PRO A 80 17.43 -6.14 4.18
C PRO A 80 17.46 -7.57 3.59
N SER A 81 17.14 -8.57 4.43
CA SER A 81 17.13 -9.99 4.05
C SER A 81 16.20 -10.35 2.88
N ARG A 82 15.20 -9.51 2.58
CA ARG A 82 14.36 -9.67 1.38
C ARG A 82 15.20 -9.54 0.11
N PHE A 83 16.07 -8.54 0.06
CA PHE A 83 16.88 -8.20 -1.11
C PHE A 83 18.14 -9.07 -1.23
N GLU A 84 18.55 -9.71 -0.14
CA GLU A 84 19.58 -10.76 -0.15
C GLU A 84 19.04 -12.03 -0.83
N LYS A 85 17.81 -12.43 -0.49
CA LYS A 85 17.18 -13.64 -1.04
C LYS A 85 16.67 -13.45 -2.48
N GLU A 86 16.25 -12.23 -2.82
CA GLU A 86 15.69 -11.89 -4.13
C GLU A 86 16.64 -10.96 -4.87
N ALA A 87 17.75 -11.53 -5.37
CA ALA A 87 18.78 -10.78 -6.08
C ALA A 87 18.26 -10.11 -7.37
N ASP A 88 17.14 -10.58 -7.92
CA ASP A 88 16.47 -10.05 -9.10
C ASP A 88 15.44 -8.94 -8.80
N PHE A 89 15.29 -8.52 -7.53
CA PHE A 89 14.38 -7.44 -7.18
C PHE A 89 14.79 -6.14 -7.91
N PRO A 90 13.89 -5.47 -8.67
CA PRO A 90 14.22 -4.24 -9.38
C PRO A 90 14.66 -3.12 -8.42
N ALA A 91 15.75 -2.42 -8.75
CA ALA A 91 16.46 -1.51 -7.84
C ALA A 91 17.08 -2.17 -6.58
N GLY A 92 17.20 -3.50 -6.54
CA GLY A 92 17.67 -4.23 -5.36
C GLY A 92 19.03 -3.78 -4.84
N GLN A 93 19.98 -3.47 -5.73
CA GLN A 93 21.28 -2.93 -5.32
C GLN A 93 21.16 -1.53 -4.72
N ILE A 94 20.40 -0.63 -5.33
CA ILE A 94 20.16 0.74 -4.80
C ILE A 94 19.53 0.66 -3.42
N ILE A 95 18.58 -0.26 -3.20
CA ILE A 95 17.94 -0.47 -1.91
C ILE A 95 18.93 -1.02 -0.87
N LYS A 96 19.83 -1.93 -1.24
CA LYS A 96 20.91 -2.39 -0.36
C LYS A 96 21.83 -1.24 0.04
N ASP A 97 22.17 -0.36 -0.90
CA ASP A 97 22.99 0.84 -0.63
C ASP A 97 22.26 1.83 0.31
N ILE A 98 20.92 1.92 0.23
CA ILE A 98 20.10 2.66 1.20
C ILE A 98 20.24 2.02 2.59
N PHE A 99 20.09 0.69 2.70
CA PHE A 99 20.23 -0.01 3.99
C PHE A 99 21.62 0.15 4.60
N SER A 100 22.68 0.14 3.80
CA SER A 100 24.05 0.31 4.31
C SER A 100 24.33 1.71 4.87
N CYS A 101 23.43 2.68 4.65
CA CYS A 101 23.52 3.99 5.30
C CYS A 101 23.14 3.94 6.79
N TYR A 102 22.43 2.88 7.23
CA TYR A 102 21.92 2.75 8.58
C TYR A 102 22.84 1.90 9.46
N PRO A 103 23.09 2.31 10.71
CA PRO A 103 23.78 1.47 11.67
C PRO A 103 22.89 0.29 12.10
N PRO A 104 23.49 -0.78 12.65
CA PRO A 104 22.75 -1.97 13.06
C PRO A 104 21.68 -1.72 14.12
N THR A 105 21.86 -0.73 15.00
CA THR A 105 20.93 -0.44 16.10
C THR A 105 20.23 0.90 15.96
N TYR A 106 19.00 0.98 16.50
CA TYR A 106 18.23 2.22 16.53
C TYR A 106 18.92 3.31 17.35
N ASN A 107 19.59 2.93 18.46
CA ASN A 107 20.29 3.86 19.33
C ASN A 107 21.47 4.54 18.61
N GLU A 108 22.31 3.78 17.91
CA GLU A 108 23.39 4.33 17.08
C GLU A 108 22.86 5.25 15.98
N TYR A 109 21.67 4.95 15.44
CA TYR A 109 21.01 5.84 14.48
C TYR A 109 20.58 7.16 15.11
N GLN A 110 20.07 7.16 16.34
CA GLN A 110 19.72 8.41 17.03
C GLN A 110 20.94 9.28 17.30
N GLU A 111 22.08 8.67 17.64
CA GLU A 111 23.34 9.38 17.91
C GLU A 111 23.92 10.07 16.65
N ASN A 112 23.76 9.46 15.46
CA ASN A 112 24.37 9.93 14.21
C ASN A 112 23.34 10.38 13.15
N LYS A 113 22.14 10.73 13.59
CA LYS A 113 20.95 10.91 12.74
C LYS A 113 21.15 11.84 11.55
N GLU A 114 21.78 13.00 11.75
CA GLU A 114 21.93 14.00 10.69
C GLU A 114 22.90 13.52 9.60
N ASN A 115 24.04 12.93 9.98
CA ASN A 115 24.97 12.34 9.01
C ASN A 115 24.32 11.21 8.20
N ILE A 116 23.47 10.40 8.85
CA ILE A 116 22.76 9.30 8.18
C ILE A 116 21.75 9.84 7.17
N LYS A 117 21.00 10.89 7.51
CA LYS A 117 20.05 11.56 6.60
C LYS A 117 20.71 12.09 5.33
N GLU A 118 21.91 12.67 5.44
CA GLU A 118 22.67 13.14 4.29
C GLU A 118 23.05 12.00 3.34
N LYS A 119 23.52 10.88 3.89
CA LYS A 119 23.84 9.68 3.09
C LYS A 119 22.61 9.10 2.40
N ILE A 120 21.48 9.02 3.11
CA ILE A 120 20.20 8.53 2.56
C ILE A 120 19.73 9.43 1.43
N ALA A 121 19.84 10.74 1.57
CA ALA A 121 19.41 11.70 0.55
C ALA A 121 20.05 11.39 -0.82
N ILE A 122 21.35 11.07 -0.83
CA ILE A 122 22.08 10.69 -2.04
C ILE A 122 21.48 9.42 -2.66
N GLN A 123 21.23 8.38 -1.86
CA GLN A 123 20.73 7.11 -2.38
C GLN A 123 19.26 7.18 -2.83
N MET A 124 18.43 7.97 -2.14
CA MET A 124 17.04 8.21 -2.51
C MET A 124 16.90 9.02 -3.80
N VAL A 125 17.85 9.91 -4.11
CA VAL A 125 17.93 10.57 -5.43
C VAL A 125 18.21 9.54 -6.52
N LYS A 126 19.16 8.63 -6.31
CA LYS A 126 19.42 7.53 -7.28
C LYS A 126 18.20 6.63 -7.47
N LEU A 127 17.47 6.32 -6.40
CA LEU A 127 16.24 5.54 -6.50
C LEU A 127 15.17 6.28 -7.30
N LYS A 128 15.00 7.59 -7.08
CA LYS A 128 14.10 8.42 -7.91
C LYS A 128 14.56 8.40 -9.37
N ASP A 129 15.83 8.61 -9.67
CA ASP A 129 16.35 8.63 -11.04
C ASP A 129 16.13 7.28 -11.75
N TYR A 130 16.32 6.16 -11.03
CA TYR A 130 15.98 4.83 -11.53
C TYR A 130 14.50 4.69 -11.88
N LEU A 131 13.61 5.23 -11.03
CA LEU A 131 12.15 5.17 -11.18
C LEU A 131 11.58 6.21 -12.16
N LEU A 132 12.37 7.20 -12.63
CA LEU A 132 11.97 8.08 -13.73
C LEU A 132 11.91 7.34 -15.06
N ASN A 133 12.67 6.24 -15.21
CA ASN A 133 12.57 5.38 -16.37
C ASN A 133 11.29 4.50 -16.27
N ASN A 134 10.41 4.60 -17.27
CA ASN A 134 9.12 3.89 -17.28
C ASN A 134 9.25 2.37 -17.18
N GLU A 135 10.22 1.76 -17.87
CA GLU A 135 10.40 0.31 -17.85
C GLU A 135 10.87 -0.17 -16.47
N ASN A 136 11.85 0.53 -15.89
CA ASN A 136 12.34 0.27 -14.53
C ASN A 136 11.23 0.44 -13.49
N ARG A 137 10.46 1.52 -13.60
CA ARG A 137 9.31 1.80 -12.72
C ARG A 137 8.24 0.73 -12.84
N ALA A 138 7.92 0.27 -14.05
CA ALA A 138 6.96 -0.80 -14.26
C ALA A 138 7.40 -2.11 -13.58
N LYS A 139 8.66 -2.51 -13.79
CA LYS A 139 9.24 -3.70 -13.13
C LYS A 139 9.22 -3.56 -11.60
N PHE A 140 9.62 -2.40 -11.09
CA PHE A 140 9.64 -2.11 -9.66
C PHE A 140 8.23 -2.18 -9.05
N LEU A 141 7.26 -1.46 -9.62
CA LEU A 141 5.90 -1.41 -9.10
C LEU A 141 5.22 -2.78 -9.17
N ASP A 142 5.42 -3.53 -10.26
CA ASP A 142 4.92 -4.90 -10.38
C ASP A 142 5.39 -5.75 -9.20
N ARG A 143 6.70 -5.78 -8.92
CA ARG A 143 7.26 -6.55 -7.80
C ARG A 143 6.88 -6.02 -6.43
N ALA A 144 6.79 -4.70 -6.27
CA ALA A 144 6.48 -4.03 -5.01
C ALA A 144 5.04 -4.30 -4.55
N PHE A 145 4.09 -4.18 -5.47
CA PHE A 145 2.67 -4.29 -5.16
C PHE A 145 2.15 -5.71 -5.26
N PHE A 146 2.57 -6.46 -6.26
CA PHE A 146 1.96 -7.72 -6.60
C PHE A 146 2.99 -8.85 -6.65
N ASP A 147 2.60 -9.99 -6.11
CA ASP A 147 3.25 -11.22 -6.51
C ASP A 147 2.58 -11.66 -7.81
N ARG A 148 3.29 -12.38 -8.69
CA ARG A 148 2.89 -12.63 -10.10
C ARG A 148 1.48 -13.22 -10.33
N GLN A 149 0.80 -13.65 -9.27
CA GLN A 149 -0.48 -14.35 -9.27
C GLN A 149 -1.72 -13.48 -9.00
N MET A 150 -1.64 -12.14 -8.98
CA MET A 150 -2.81 -11.31 -8.68
C MET A 150 -3.59 -10.87 -9.93
N ASP A 151 -4.92 -10.96 -9.91
CA ASP A 151 -5.81 -10.51 -10.99
C ASP A 151 -6.44 -9.14 -10.71
N PHE A 152 -6.82 -8.91 -9.45
CA PHE A 152 -7.62 -7.74 -9.08
C PHE A 152 -7.05 -6.99 -7.87
N PHE A 153 -7.10 -5.66 -7.96
CA PHE A 153 -6.80 -4.76 -6.86
C PHE A 153 -8.11 -4.27 -6.24
N VAL A 154 -8.28 -4.46 -4.94
CA VAL A 154 -9.52 -4.13 -4.25
C VAL A 154 -9.24 -3.08 -3.17
N ILE A 155 -9.93 -1.94 -3.24
CA ILE A 155 -9.91 -0.94 -2.16
C ILE A 155 -11.26 -1.01 -1.43
N TYR A 156 -11.21 -1.24 -0.12
CA TYR A 156 -12.40 -1.11 0.73
C TYR A 156 -12.53 0.32 1.26
N ASP A 157 -13.63 0.98 0.90
CA ASP A 157 -13.89 2.36 1.25
C ASP A 157 -15.40 2.60 1.45
N ASP A 158 -15.76 3.32 2.51
CA ASP A 158 -17.15 3.67 2.84
C ASP A 158 -18.15 2.51 2.69
N GLU A 159 -17.76 1.34 3.21
CA GLU A 159 -18.53 0.08 3.21
C GLU A 159 -18.69 -0.61 1.86
N ILE A 160 -18.00 -0.12 0.84
CA ILE A 160 -18.00 -0.66 -0.52
C ILE A 160 -16.62 -1.24 -0.84
N PHE A 161 -16.60 -2.41 -1.47
CA PHE A 161 -15.41 -2.96 -2.12
C PHE A 161 -15.34 -2.48 -3.57
N HIS A 162 -14.32 -1.69 -3.88
CA HIS A 162 -14.03 -1.22 -5.23
C HIS A 162 -13.01 -2.14 -5.87
N VAL A 163 -13.43 -2.91 -6.88
CA VAL A 163 -12.60 -3.89 -7.57
C VAL A 163 -12.14 -3.35 -8.91
N PHE A 164 -10.82 -3.30 -9.09
CA PHE A 164 -10.16 -2.86 -10.31
C PHE A 164 -9.34 -4.01 -10.90
N ASP A 165 -9.22 -4.02 -12.23
CA ASP A 165 -8.31 -4.92 -12.93
C ASP A 165 -6.86 -4.51 -12.67
N LYS A 166 -5.99 -5.47 -12.35
CA LYS A 166 -4.58 -5.20 -12.04
C LYS A 166 -3.89 -4.39 -13.13
N ASP A 167 -4.06 -4.82 -14.38
CA ASP A 167 -3.32 -4.25 -15.52
C ASP A 167 -3.77 -2.81 -15.80
N GLU A 168 -5.06 -2.49 -15.61
CA GLU A 168 -5.55 -1.12 -15.72
C GLU A 168 -5.04 -0.22 -14.60
N VAL A 169 -5.01 -0.70 -13.35
CA VAL A 169 -4.40 0.05 -12.24
C VAL A 169 -2.94 0.40 -12.58
N TRP A 170 -2.23 -0.52 -13.25
CA TRP A 170 -0.81 -0.39 -13.56
C TRP A 170 -0.58 0.70 -14.57
N LYS A 171 -1.37 0.63 -15.63
CA LYS A 171 -1.39 1.65 -16.66
C LYS A 171 -1.69 3.02 -16.05
N VAL A 172 -2.70 3.13 -15.17
CA VAL A 172 -3.02 4.39 -14.51
C VAL A 172 -1.85 4.92 -13.69
N PHE A 173 -1.19 4.08 -12.89
CA PHE A 173 -0.06 4.52 -12.07
C PHE A 173 1.14 4.95 -12.91
N LEU A 174 1.47 4.22 -13.98
CA LEU A 174 2.58 4.57 -14.86
C LEU A 174 2.30 5.84 -15.66
N ASP A 175 1.10 6.00 -16.18
CA ASP A 175 0.75 7.10 -17.07
C ASP A 175 0.50 8.42 -16.31
N ASN A 176 0.15 8.37 -15.01
CA ASN A 176 -0.35 9.54 -14.29
C ASN A 176 0.43 9.91 -13.02
N LEU A 177 1.29 9.04 -12.49
CA LEU A 177 2.08 9.40 -11.30
C LEU A 177 3.38 10.08 -11.70
N GLU A 178 3.59 11.28 -11.19
CA GLU A 178 4.88 11.96 -11.21
C GLU A 178 5.78 11.37 -10.12
N VAL A 179 7.05 11.12 -10.46
CA VAL A 179 8.05 10.60 -9.52
C VAL A 179 9.02 11.71 -9.16
N ASP A 180 9.24 11.90 -7.87
CA ASP A 180 10.10 12.95 -7.37
C ASP A 180 10.70 12.52 -6.02
N ASN A 181 11.56 13.34 -5.44
CA ASN A 181 11.90 13.24 -4.03
C ASN A 181 11.04 14.19 -3.18
N ASN A 182 11.00 13.96 -1.86
CA ASN A 182 10.48 14.97 -0.94
C ASN A 182 11.50 16.13 -0.78
N SER A 183 11.12 17.21 -0.11
CA SER A 183 11.99 18.41 0.06
C SER A 183 13.33 18.13 0.74
N SER A 184 13.44 17.09 1.57
CA SER A 184 14.69 16.71 2.23
C SER A 184 15.47 15.61 1.50
N ASN A 185 15.01 15.20 0.31
CA ASN A 185 15.54 14.10 -0.48
C ASN A 185 15.60 12.73 0.23
N GLN A 186 14.98 12.56 1.39
CA GLN A 186 15.03 11.31 2.17
C GLN A 186 13.94 10.30 1.80
N LYS A 187 13.03 10.69 0.88
CA LYS A 187 11.98 9.82 0.37
C LYS A 187 11.87 9.97 -1.13
N VAL A 188 11.46 8.90 -1.79
CA VAL A 188 10.90 8.98 -3.15
C VAL A 188 9.39 9.12 -3.02
N VAL A 189 8.77 10.03 -3.76
CA VAL A 189 7.35 10.31 -3.71
C VAL A 189 6.72 10.15 -5.09
N PHE A 190 5.49 9.66 -5.09
CA PHE A 190 4.64 9.54 -6.27
C PHE A 190 3.47 10.51 -6.11
N LYS A 191 3.27 11.42 -7.06
CA LYS A 191 2.26 12.49 -6.97
C LYS A 191 1.27 12.43 -8.14
N TYR A 192 0.05 12.85 -7.86
CA TYR A 192 -0.98 13.17 -8.86
C TYR A 192 -1.70 14.44 -8.40
N GLY A 193 -1.05 15.60 -8.60
CA GLY A 193 -1.38 16.87 -7.94
C GLY A 193 -1.14 16.88 -6.41
N SER A 194 -1.35 15.75 -5.74
CA SER A 194 -1.12 15.49 -4.32
C SER A 194 -0.34 14.18 -4.11
N LEU A 195 0.19 13.96 -2.90
CA LEU A 195 0.99 12.78 -2.57
C LEU A 195 0.14 11.49 -2.60
N VAL A 196 0.43 10.60 -3.54
CA VAL A 196 -0.23 9.29 -3.70
C VAL A 196 0.53 8.21 -2.93
N ALA A 197 1.85 8.13 -3.12
CA ALA A 197 2.70 7.12 -2.49
C ALA A 197 4.03 7.73 -2.05
N GLU A 198 4.68 7.11 -1.08
CA GLU A 198 6.08 7.40 -0.74
C GLU A 198 6.86 6.09 -0.57
N ILE A 199 8.15 6.10 -0.87
CA ILE A 199 9.11 5.08 -0.47
C ILE A 199 10.01 5.76 0.56
N GLU A 200 10.00 5.22 1.77
CA GLU A 200 10.77 5.75 2.88
C GLU A 200 11.41 4.63 3.69
N MET A 201 12.38 5.01 4.51
CA MET A 201 12.93 4.13 5.53
C MET A 201 12.19 4.38 6.84
N ARG A 202 11.65 3.30 7.40
CA ARG A 202 11.05 3.31 8.73
C ARG A 202 12.15 3.14 9.76
N THR A 203 12.26 4.14 10.63
CA THR A 203 13.28 4.19 11.69
C THR A 203 12.60 4.24 13.06
N THR A 204 11.80 3.23 13.40
CA THR A 204 11.07 3.15 14.68
C THR A 204 11.65 2.05 15.56
N ASP A 205 11.71 2.28 16.87
CA ASP A 205 12.12 1.29 17.86
C ASP A 205 10.97 0.32 18.19
N ASP A 206 10.49 -0.40 17.17
CA ASP A 206 9.41 -1.38 17.28
C ASP A 206 9.83 -2.77 16.81
N GLY A 207 11.15 -3.04 16.82
CA GLY A 207 11.76 -4.28 16.36
C GLY A 207 11.78 -4.44 14.83
N LYS A 208 11.37 -3.42 14.07
CA LYS A 208 11.37 -3.41 12.60
C LYS A 208 12.41 -2.45 12.03
N TYR A 209 13.37 -2.06 12.84
CA TYR A 209 14.46 -1.19 12.45
C TYR A 209 15.61 -2.02 11.82
N PRO A 210 16.21 -1.56 10.70
CA PRO A 210 15.65 -0.65 9.70
C PRO A 210 14.76 -1.42 8.70
N THR A 211 13.67 -0.81 8.23
CA THR A 211 12.84 -1.37 7.14
C THR A 211 12.58 -0.34 6.06
N ILE A 212 12.59 -0.76 4.81
CA ILE A 212 12.08 0.05 3.70
C ILE A 212 10.58 -0.16 3.58
N PHE A 213 9.83 0.93 3.45
CA PHE A 213 8.38 0.96 3.56
C PHE A 213 7.77 1.80 2.45
N MET A 214 6.68 1.31 1.85
CA MET A 214 5.93 2.04 0.84
C MET A 214 4.45 2.14 1.21
N PRO A 215 4.00 3.26 1.81
CA PRO A 215 2.60 3.54 2.00
C PRO A 215 1.98 4.26 0.80
N LEU A 216 0.70 3.97 0.56
CA LEU A 216 -0.20 4.72 -0.31
C LEU A 216 -1.21 5.52 0.51
N ASN A 217 -1.55 6.72 0.07
CA ASN A 217 -2.73 7.43 0.54
C ASN A 217 -3.99 6.82 -0.09
N LYS A 218 -4.84 6.17 0.71
CA LYS A 218 -6.01 5.44 0.23
C LYS A 218 -6.97 6.31 -0.56
N ARG A 219 -7.38 7.46 -0.01
CA ARG A 219 -8.41 8.32 -0.62
C ARG A 219 -7.92 8.91 -1.93
N ILE A 220 -6.70 9.44 -1.95
CA ILE A 220 -6.09 10.00 -3.16
C ILE A 220 -5.92 8.90 -4.23
N THR A 221 -5.47 7.70 -3.83
CA THR A 221 -5.33 6.56 -4.75
C THR A 221 -6.68 6.15 -5.33
N LEU A 222 -7.71 6.01 -4.50
CA LEU A 222 -9.06 5.65 -4.96
C LEU A 222 -9.61 6.71 -5.91
N ASN A 223 -9.46 8.00 -5.58
CA ASN A 223 -9.93 9.09 -6.44
C ASN A 223 -9.24 9.07 -7.81
N LEU A 224 -7.92 8.88 -7.85
CA LEU A 224 -7.18 8.71 -9.11
C LEU A 224 -7.74 7.54 -9.93
N LEU A 225 -7.95 6.38 -9.31
CA LEU A 225 -8.47 5.20 -10.02
C LEU A 225 -9.90 5.42 -10.52
N LEU A 226 -10.78 6.04 -9.73
CA LEU A 226 -12.15 6.35 -10.15
C LEU A 226 -12.19 7.38 -11.28
N GLU A 227 -11.27 8.35 -11.28
CA GLU A 227 -11.17 9.34 -12.35
C GLU A 227 -10.72 8.72 -13.67
N LYS A 228 -9.70 7.85 -13.63
CA LYS A 228 -9.10 7.26 -14.85
C LYS A 228 -9.77 5.97 -15.31
N ILE A 229 -10.47 5.26 -14.43
CA ILE A 229 -11.21 4.01 -14.71
C ILE A 229 -12.71 4.24 -14.46
N ASN A 230 -13.32 5.04 -15.32
CA ASN A 230 -14.65 5.61 -15.09
C ASN A 230 -15.83 4.64 -15.28
N ARG A 231 -15.65 3.55 -16.04
CA ARG A 231 -16.71 2.57 -16.26
C ARG A 231 -16.96 1.79 -14.97
N LYS A 232 -18.15 1.92 -14.39
CA LYS A 232 -18.56 1.24 -13.16
C LYS A 232 -19.74 0.29 -13.42
N LYS A 233 -19.72 -0.88 -12.76
CA LYS A 233 -20.88 -1.76 -12.63
C LYS A 233 -21.08 -2.08 -11.15
N GLU A 234 -22.28 -1.80 -10.64
CA GLU A 234 -22.70 -2.30 -9.34
C GLU A 234 -22.97 -3.80 -9.44
N PHE A 235 -22.19 -4.61 -8.73
CA PHE A 235 -22.34 -6.06 -8.68
C PHE A 235 -23.25 -6.47 -7.51
N SER A 236 -23.13 -5.76 -6.39
CA SER A 236 -24.07 -5.79 -5.27
C SER A 236 -23.99 -4.46 -4.51
N ARG A 237 -24.87 -4.28 -3.52
CA ARG A 237 -24.87 -3.12 -2.62
C ARG A 237 -23.50 -2.80 -2.00
N TYR A 238 -22.62 -3.81 -1.86
CA TYR A 238 -21.32 -3.68 -1.20
C TYR A 238 -20.13 -3.92 -2.14
N LEU A 239 -20.36 -4.17 -3.45
CA LEU A 239 -19.32 -4.58 -4.38
C LEU A 239 -19.48 -3.90 -5.74
N TYR A 240 -18.51 -3.05 -6.10
CA TYR A 240 -18.47 -2.35 -7.38
C TYR A 240 -17.28 -2.82 -8.20
N LEU A 241 -17.53 -3.13 -9.47
CA LEU A 241 -16.51 -3.50 -10.46
C LEU A 241 -16.24 -2.32 -11.38
N TYR A 242 -14.96 -2.08 -11.69
CA TYR A 242 -14.53 -0.97 -12.53
C TYR A 242 -13.78 -1.45 -13.77
N GLY A 243 -13.93 -0.72 -14.88
CA GLY A 243 -13.16 -0.93 -16.11
C GLY A 243 -13.23 -2.36 -16.65
N ASN A 244 -12.07 -2.93 -16.91
CA ASN A 244 -11.88 -4.30 -17.37
C ASN A 244 -12.29 -5.35 -16.32
N ALA A 245 -12.34 -5.01 -15.03
CA ALA A 245 -12.82 -5.96 -14.02
C ALA A 245 -14.27 -6.38 -14.28
N ILE A 246 -15.08 -5.52 -14.90
CA ILE A 246 -16.47 -5.83 -15.28
C ILE A 246 -16.54 -7.02 -16.24
N LYS A 247 -15.56 -7.15 -17.13
CA LYS A 247 -15.49 -8.23 -18.14
C LYS A 247 -14.71 -9.43 -17.62
N LYS A 248 -13.61 -9.19 -16.90
CA LYS A 248 -12.68 -10.22 -16.43
C LYS A 248 -13.22 -10.98 -15.21
N TYR A 249 -14.00 -10.35 -14.34
CA TYR A 249 -14.52 -11.00 -13.14
C TYR A 249 -15.52 -12.12 -13.49
N LYS A 250 -15.19 -13.34 -13.10
CA LYS A 250 -16.00 -14.53 -13.31
C LYS A 250 -16.79 -14.84 -12.04
N TYR A 251 -18.07 -15.13 -12.22
CA TYR A 251 -19.01 -15.41 -11.15
C TYR A 251 -20.14 -16.33 -11.62
N ASP A 252 -20.81 -16.98 -10.67
CA ASP A 252 -21.98 -17.80 -10.95
C ASP A 252 -23.22 -16.92 -11.14
N LYS A 253 -23.68 -16.80 -12.39
CA LYS A 253 -24.84 -15.97 -12.77
C LYS A 253 -26.17 -16.48 -12.20
N LYS A 254 -26.27 -17.71 -11.72
CA LYS A 254 -27.53 -18.22 -11.13
C LYS A 254 -27.76 -17.73 -9.70
N LYS A 255 -26.76 -17.09 -9.09
CA LYS A 255 -26.77 -16.67 -7.68
C LYS A 255 -26.82 -15.16 -7.49
N TYR A 256 -26.79 -14.37 -8.57
CA TYR A 256 -26.81 -12.90 -8.61
C TYR A 256 -27.58 -12.43 -9.84
#